data_AF-A0A4Q3EZJ9-F1
#
_entry.id   AF-A0A4Q3EZJ9-F1
#
_cell.length_a   1.000
_cell.length_b   1.000
_cell.length_c   1.000
_cell.angle_alpha   90.00
_cell.angle_beta   90.00
_cell.angle_gamma   90.00
#
_symmetry.space_group_name_H-M   'P 1'
#
loop_
_entity.id
_entity.type
_entity.pdbx_description
1 polymer ?
#
loop_
_entity_poly.entity_id
_entity_poly.type
_entity_poly.pdbx_seq_one_letter_code
_entity_poly.pdbx_strand_id
1 'polypeptide(L)'
;MKIRLILTFIILILSNQAYCTSFIHLDGVNVLPLNPTKNDAVKIIVKAWTGVPGVRNQVNYTIFGNTIDIIGCYSIKGGLATVQYYTDTLDLGILPIDNYTINISLYSNFSPGDCTGFTDSSKDTTQFKVFNTPNIDSIVVFPGNPTCEDDVHIAFHVSTVQAGKRISFSHSVTGNTITAHGCYALTDSSDSRVLTQYSDTVNLGRLSDTAYDIKFTAYLGGDTSTCSSQIDSTKATKHFTVKQPDNVRSVQLAGNAIYPNPAGNSFSIRNAGKNALVAVYTITGQLVLQTYKTAQIDISQLPGGVYYVHVLANGTRSIGKLTKE
;
A
#
# COMPACT_ATOMS: atom_id res chain seq x y z
N MET A 1 0.85 51.90 64.33
CA MET A 1 -0.40 51.27 63.85
C MET A 1 -0.40 50.98 62.34
N LYS A 2 0.03 51.90 61.46
CA LYS A 2 0.01 51.72 59.98
C LYS A 2 0.83 50.52 59.44
N ILE A 3 2.01 50.22 60.00
CA ILE A 3 2.85 49.11 59.52
C ILE A 3 2.21 47.72 59.79
N ARG A 4 1.53 47.54 60.93
CA ARG A 4 0.85 46.27 61.24
C ARG A 4 -0.29 45.98 60.26
N LEU A 5 -1.08 47.01 59.90
CA LEU A 5 -2.19 46.86 58.95
C LEU A 5 -1.70 46.48 57.53
N ILE A 6 -0.61 47.11 57.07
CA ILE A 6 -0.01 46.79 55.76
C ILE A 6 0.54 45.37 55.75
N LEU A 7 1.22 44.93 56.82
CA LEU A 7 1.74 43.57 56.91
C LEU A 7 0.61 42.53 56.90
N THR A 8 -0.47 42.77 57.64
CA THR A 8 -1.64 41.86 57.65
C THR A 8 -2.30 41.79 56.28
N PHE A 9 -2.42 42.91 55.57
CA PHE A 9 -3.01 42.95 54.23
C PHE A 9 -2.14 42.23 53.19
N ILE A 10 -0.81 42.39 53.26
CA ILE A 10 0.15 41.64 52.42
C ILE A 10 0.06 40.14 52.70
N ILE A 11 -0.01 39.73 53.97
CA ILE A 11 -0.15 38.31 54.34
C ILE A 11 -1.48 37.74 53.82
N LEU A 12 -2.58 38.50 53.89
CA LEU A 12 -3.89 38.07 53.37
C LEU A 12 -3.91 37.95 51.84
N ILE A 13 -3.21 38.83 51.13
CA ILE A 13 -3.05 38.75 49.67
C ILE A 13 -2.19 37.54 49.30
N LEU A 14 -1.07 37.34 49.99
CA LEU A 14 -0.18 36.20 49.75
C LEU A 14 -0.84 34.86 50.11
N SER A 15 -1.67 34.81 51.16
CA SER A 15 -2.41 33.59 51.51
C SER A 15 -3.50 33.28 50.48
N ASN A 16 -4.18 34.28 49.92
CA ASN A 16 -5.20 34.05 48.88
C ASN A 16 -4.59 33.59 47.55
N GLN A 17 -3.39 34.04 47.19
CA GLN A 17 -2.71 33.54 45.97
C GLN A 17 -2.22 32.09 46.11
N ALA A 18 -1.97 31.60 47.32
CA ALA A 18 -1.51 30.23 47.55
C ALA A 18 -2.62 29.17 47.38
N TYR A 19 -3.89 29.52 47.61
CA TYR A 19 -4.99 28.55 47.48
C TYR A 19 -5.37 28.27 46.02
N CYS A 20 -5.23 29.26 45.12
CA CYS A 20 -5.62 29.11 43.72
C CYS A 20 -4.69 28.22 42.88
N THR A 21 -3.51 27.83 43.38
CA THR A 21 -2.53 27.04 42.62
C THR A 21 -2.49 25.56 42.99
N SER A 22 -3.28 25.13 43.97
CA SER A 22 -3.19 23.74 44.48
C SER A 22 -3.93 22.69 43.64
N PHE A 23 -4.72 23.11 42.64
CA PHE A 23 -5.56 22.20 41.86
C PHE A 23 -4.86 21.63 40.62
N ILE A 24 -5.34 20.47 40.18
CA ILE A 24 -4.97 19.92 38.87
C ILE A 24 -5.66 20.73 37.77
N HIS A 25 -4.90 21.15 36.77
CA HIS A 25 -5.38 21.83 35.59
C HIS A 25 -5.10 20.95 34.37
N LEU A 26 -6.13 20.69 33.57
CA LEU A 26 -5.94 20.11 32.25
C LEU A 26 -5.30 21.16 31.33
N ASP A 27 -4.17 20.81 30.73
CA ASP A 27 -3.42 21.65 29.78
C ASP A 27 -3.84 21.36 28.34
N GLY A 28 -4.08 20.08 28.03
CA GLY A 28 -4.56 19.70 26.71
C GLY A 28 -4.67 18.19 26.50
N VAL A 29 -5.35 17.85 25.41
CA VAL A 29 -5.67 16.48 25.02
C VAL A 29 -5.31 16.31 23.56
N ASN A 30 -4.45 15.34 23.25
CA ASN A 30 -4.05 15.06 21.87
C ASN A 30 -4.31 13.60 21.54
N VAL A 31 -4.83 13.35 20.34
CA VAL A 31 -5.00 12.00 19.80
C VAL A 31 -3.84 11.69 18.88
N LEU A 32 -3.27 10.49 19.00
CA LEU A 32 -2.22 9.98 18.15
C LEU A 32 -2.64 8.66 17.46
N PRO A 33 -2.49 8.56 16.13
CA PRO A 33 -2.17 9.67 15.22
C PRO A 33 -3.31 10.71 15.17
N LEU A 34 -3.04 11.92 14.65
CA LEU A 34 -4.03 13.02 14.63
C LEU A 34 -5.30 12.66 13.85
N ASN A 35 -5.17 11.82 12.82
CA ASN A 35 -6.26 11.27 12.01
C ASN A 35 -6.16 9.74 12.02
N PRO A 36 -6.62 9.06 13.07
CA PRO A 36 -6.50 7.61 13.16
C PRO A 36 -7.35 6.91 12.11
N THR A 37 -6.81 5.85 11.53
CA THR A 37 -7.49 4.94 10.63
C THR A 37 -7.93 3.70 11.38
N LYS A 38 -8.83 2.90 10.81
CA LYS A 38 -9.24 1.59 11.39
C LYS A 38 -8.09 0.59 11.62
N ASN A 39 -6.89 0.87 11.09
CA ASN A 39 -5.72 0.02 11.24
C ASN A 39 -4.71 0.59 12.25
N ASP A 40 -4.92 1.82 12.75
CA ASP A 40 -4.01 2.47 13.67
C ASP A 40 -4.36 2.13 15.13
N ALA A 41 -3.32 1.95 15.94
CA ALA A 41 -3.47 1.93 17.39
C ALA A 41 -3.63 3.37 17.89
N VAL A 42 -4.81 3.69 18.41
CA VAL A 42 -5.16 5.03 18.90
C VAL A 42 -4.60 5.22 20.30
N LYS A 43 -3.88 6.33 20.49
CA LYS A 43 -3.39 6.77 21.80
C LYS A 43 -3.94 8.15 22.14
N ILE A 44 -4.28 8.36 23.41
CA ILE A 44 -4.63 9.68 23.94
C ILE A 44 -3.50 10.17 24.83
N ILE A 45 -2.97 11.37 24.54
CA ILE A 45 -2.03 12.08 25.39
C ILE A 45 -2.80 13.16 26.16
N VAL A 46 -2.88 12.99 27.47
CA VAL A 46 -3.42 13.97 28.42
C VAL A 46 -2.25 14.72 29.04
N LYS A 47 -2.24 16.04 28.88
CA LYS A 47 -1.28 16.94 29.54
C LYS A 47 -2.01 17.69 30.64
N ALA A 48 -1.40 17.75 31.81
CA ALA A 48 -1.95 18.42 32.96
C ALA A 48 -0.83 19.05 33.80
N TRP A 49 -1.18 19.96 34.71
CA TRP A 49 -0.25 20.52 35.66
C TRP A 49 -0.89 20.83 37.01
N THR A 50 -0.10 20.80 38.08
CA THR A 50 -0.46 21.25 39.42
C THR A 50 0.47 22.38 39.82
N GLY A 51 0.02 23.35 40.63
CA GLY A 51 0.89 24.41 41.16
C GLY A 51 1.62 24.04 42.46
N VAL A 52 1.47 22.79 42.93
CA VAL A 52 2.23 22.19 44.03
C VAL A 52 2.80 20.84 43.59
N PRO A 53 3.91 20.36 44.17
CA PRO A 53 4.42 19.03 43.89
C PRO A 53 3.37 17.96 44.17
N GLY A 54 3.36 16.91 43.35
CA GLY A 54 2.43 15.80 43.46
C GLY A 54 2.95 14.52 42.81
N VAL A 55 2.18 13.45 43.00
CA VAL A 55 2.42 12.13 42.42
C VAL A 55 1.19 11.75 41.62
N ARG A 56 1.42 11.26 40.40
CA ARG A 56 0.37 10.59 39.63
C ARG A 56 0.00 9.30 40.35
N ASN A 57 -1.27 9.18 40.75
CA ASN A 57 -1.77 7.95 41.37
C ASN A 57 -2.21 6.96 40.29
N GLN A 58 -3.18 7.38 39.46
CA GLN A 58 -3.82 6.51 38.48
C GLN A 58 -4.44 7.33 37.35
N VAL A 59 -4.44 6.79 36.14
CA VAL A 59 -5.25 7.30 35.03
C VAL A 59 -5.87 6.10 34.36
N ASN A 60 -7.20 6.05 34.36
CA ASN A 60 -7.98 4.98 33.77
C ASN A 60 -8.85 5.54 32.65
N TYR A 61 -9.31 4.65 31.78
CA TYR A 61 -10.35 4.98 30.82
C TYR A 61 -11.37 3.85 30.71
N THR A 62 -12.58 4.20 30.29
CA THR A 62 -13.63 3.27 29.88
C THR A 62 -14.17 3.68 28.52
N ILE A 63 -14.49 2.69 27.68
CA ILE A 63 -15.07 2.92 26.36
C ILE A 63 -16.49 2.34 26.36
N PHE A 64 -17.48 3.20 26.11
CA PHE A 64 -18.89 2.80 25.97
C PHE A 64 -19.44 3.32 24.63
N GLY A 65 -19.59 2.42 23.66
CA GLY A 65 -19.92 2.79 22.29
C GLY A 65 -18.82 3.67 21.69
N ASN A 66 -19.18 4.90 21.34
CA ASN A 66 -18.28 5.92 20.80
C ASN A 66 -17.86 6.98 21.85
N THR A 67 -18.16 6.76 23.13
CA THR A 67 -17.73 7.64 24.22
C THR A 67 -16.56 7.03 24.98
N ILE A 68 -15.51 7.80 25.18
CA ILE A 68 -14.31 7.44 25.94
C ILE A 68 -14.27 8.34 27.17
N ASP A 69 -14.48 7.76 28.34
CA ASP A 69 -14.39 8.48 29.61
C ASP A 69 -13.02 8.24 30.21
N ILE A 70 -12.28 9.31 30.48
CA ILE A 70 -10.94 9.29 31.09
C ILE A 70 -11.03 9.91 32.48
N ILE A 71 -10.55 9.15 33.47
CA ILE A 71 -10.48 9.59 34.86
C ILE A 71 -9.02 9.55 35.31
N GLY A 72 -8.48 10.71 35.66
CA GLY A 72 -7.11 10.86 36.20
C GLY A 72 -7.12 11.32 37.65
N CYS A 73 -6.28 10.72 38.48
CA CYS A 73 -6.12 11.07 39.90
C CYS A 73 -4.66 11.43 40.20
N TYR A 74 -4.44 12.60 40.80
CA TYR A 74 -3.13 13.11 41.21
C TYR A 74 -3.16 13.41 42.71
N SER A 75 -2.18 12.92 43.47
CA SER A 75 -2.02 13.33 44.86
C SER A 75 -1.09 14.54 44.91
N ILE A 76 -1.48 15.57 45.65
CA ILE A 76 -0.64 16.75 45.91
C ILE A 76 0.03 16.59 47.28
N LYS A 77 1.34 16.85 47.35
CA LYS A 77 2.15 16.79 48.57
C LYS A 77 2.97 18.06 48.73
N GLY A 78 2.71 18.80 49.80
CA GLY A 78 3.53 19.93 50.24
C GLY A 78 2.83 21.28 50.14
N GLY A 79 3.39 22.26 50.85
CA GLY A 79 2.85 23.63 50.96
C GLY A 79 3.63 24.70 50.19
N LEU A 80 4.66 24.32 49.42
CA LEU A 80 5.40 25.27 48.59
C LEU A 80 4.90 25.20 47.15
N ALA A 81 4.59 26.37 46.58
CA ALA A 81 4.11 26.48 45.21
C ALA A 81 5.25 26.19 44.23
N THR A 82 5.15 25.06 43.53
CA THR A 82 6.00 24.72 42.38
C THR A 82 5.14 24.08 41.31
N VAL A 83 5.20 24.60 40.09
CA VAL A 83 4.46 24.02 38.97
C VAL A 83 5.06 22.68 38.59
N GLN A 84 4.24 21.63 38.59
CA GLN A 84 4.62 20.30 38.13
C GLN A 84 3.72 19.88 36.97
N TYR A 85 4.33 19.43 35.88
CA TYR A 85 3.65 18.97 34.68
C TYR A 85 3.56 17.44 34.67
N TYR A 86 2.44 16.94 34.15
CA TYR A 86 2.16 15.52 33.94
C TYR A 86 1.82 15.29 32.46
N THR A 87 2.27 14.15 31.95
CA THR A 87 1.92 13.69 30.61
C THR A 87 1.57 12.23 30.69
N ASP A 88 0.29 11.92 30.46
CA ASP A 88 -0.26 10.59 30.53
C ASP A 88 -0.63 10.12 29.14
N THR A 89 -0.14 8.94 28.77
CA THR A 89 -0.45 8.30 27.49
C THR A 89 -1.33 7.08 27.74
N LEU A 90 -2.52 7.08 27.16
CA LEU A 90 -3.50 6.00 27.24
C LEU A 90 -3.54 5.30 25.88
N ASP A 91 -3.25 4.00 25.87
CA ASP A 91 -3.35 3.18 24.66
C ASP A 91 -4.75 2.58 24.57
N LEU A 92 -5.52 2.99 23.57
CA LEU A 92 -6.87 2.50 23.32
C LEU A 92 -6.89 1.31 22.36
N GLY A 93 -5.75 0.97 21.75
CA GLY A 93 -5.69 -0.04 20.70
C GLY A 93 -6.40 0.39 19.41
N ILE A 94 -6.87 -0.59 18.64
CA ILE A 94 -7.57 -0.34 17.37
C ILE A 94 -9.05 -0.08 17.64
N LEU A 95 -9.53 1.08 17.19
CA LEU A 95 -10.92 1.47 17.32
C LEU A 95 -11.69 1.27 16.00
N PRO A 96 -12.97 0.86 16.06
CA PRO A 96 -13.87 0.89 14.90
C PRO A 96 -13.98 2.28 14.25
N ILE A 97 -14.41 2.31 12.98
CA ILE A 97 -14.71 3.57 12.28
C ILE A 97 -15.93 4.23 12.93
N ASP A 98 -15.71 5.34 13.63
CA ASP A 98 -16.77 6.18 14.19
C ASP A 98 -16.22 7.58 14.55
N ASN A 99 -17.12 8.49 14.93
CA ASN A 99 -16.79 9.72 15.62
C ASN A 99 -16.81 9.46 17.14
N TYR A 100 -15.65 9.63 17.79
CA TYR A 100 -15.49 9.42 19.22
C TYR A 100 -15.56 10.73 19.99
N THR A 101 -16.24 10.72 21.13
CA THR A 101 -16.21 11.79 22.13
C THR A 101 -15.36 11.36 23.31
N ILE A 102 -14.38 12.17 23.68
CA ILE A 102 -13.51 11.96 24.83
C ILE A 102 -13.97 12.90 25.95
N ASN A 103 -14.45 12.35 27.05
CA ASN A 103 -14.74 13.10 28.27
C ASN A 103 -13.58 12.89 29.26
N ILE A 104 -13.00 13.97 29.76
CA ILE A 104 -11.90 13.88 30.74
C ILE A 104 -12.33 14.52 32.04
N SER A 105 -12.03 13.83 33.14
CA SER A 105 -12.14 14.35 34.49
C SER A 105 -10.84 14.08 35.26
N LEU A 106 -10.10 15.14 35.55
CA LEU A 106 -8.90 15.07 36.37
C LEU A 106 -9.20 15.56 37.77
N TYR A 107 -8.74 14.80 38.75
CA TYR A 107 -8.97 15.07 40.16
C TYR A 107 -7.66 15.15 40.94
N SER A 108 -7.63 16.04 41.93
CA SER A 108 -6.52 16.15 42.87
C SER A 108 -6.98 15.85 44.29
N ASN A 109 -6.16 15.16 45.09
CA ASN A 109 -6.40 14.99 46.53
C ASN A 109 -5.12 15.19 47.36
N PHE A 110 -5.27 15.31 48.68
CA PHE A 110 -4.14 15.39 49.62
C PHE A 110 -3.66 14.04 50.16
N SER A 111 -4.41 12.95 49.95
CA SER A 111 -4.15 11.61 50.48
C SER A 111 -3.69 10.63 49.37
N PRO A 112 -2.42 10.20 49.36
CA PRO A 112 -1.92 9.30 48.33
C PRO A 112 -2.77 8.03 48.21
N GLY A 113 -3.19 7.68 46.99
CA GLY A 113 -3.81 6.38 46.69
C GLY A 113 -5.33 6.29 46.77
N ASP A 114 -6.05 7.36 47.13
CA ASP A 114 -7.53 7.35 47.13
C ASP A 114 -8.08 8.25 46.00
N CYS A 115 -8.89 7.65 45.12
CA CYS A 115 -9.65 8.38 44.10
C CYS A 115 -11.09 8.69 44.54
N THR A 116 -11.40 8.68 45.83
CA THR A 116 -12.73 8.96 46.36
C THR A 116 -12.74 10.27 47.17
N GLY A 117 -13.88 10.96 47.18
CA GLY A 117 -14.06 12.19 47.97
C GLY A 117 -13.44 13.47 47.38
N PHE A 118 -13.34 13.58 46.06
CA PHE A 118 -12.77 14.76 45.42
C PHE A 118 -13.61 16.01 45.58
N THR A 119 -12.98 17.13 45.91
CA THR A 119 -13.60 18.45 46.02
C THR A 119 -13.48 19.26 44.73
N ASP A 120 -12.44 19.01 43.93
CA ASP A 120 -12.11 19.82 42.76
C ASP A 120 -11.72 18.97 41.55
N SER A 121 -12.23 19.35 40.38
CA SER A 121 -11.98 18.64 39.13
C SER A 121 -11.75 19.60 37.97
N SER A 122 -10.75 19.32 37.14
CA SER A 122 -10.64 19.91 35.81
C SER A 122 -11.29 18.95 34.81
N LYS A 123 -12.24 19.47 34.02
CA LYS A 123 -12.99 18.68 33.05
C LYS A 123 -12.89 19.31 31.67
N ASP A 124 -12.88 18.47 30.66
CA ASP A 124 -12.93 18.88 29.26
C ASP A 124 -13.55 17.80 28.40
N THR A 125 -13.98 18.19 27.20
CA THR A 125 -14.56 17.29 26.21
C THR A 125 -13.97 17.62 24.85
N THR A 126 -13.44 16.61 24.18
CA THR A 126 -12.94 16.74 22.81
C THR A 126 -13.44 15.60 21.94
N GLN A 127 -13.33 15.73 20.62
CA GLN A 127 -13.80 14.73 19.66
C GLN A 127 -12.71 14.41 18.65
N PHE A 128 -12.69 13.16 18.18
CA PHE A 128 -11.89 12.75 17.04
C PHE A 128 -12.65 11.73 16.20
N LYS A 129 -12.21 11.53 14.96
CA LYS A 129 -12.82 10.57 14.05
C LYS A 129 -11.81 9.50 13.67
N VAL A 130 -12.23 8.24 13.74
CA VAL A 130 -11.49 7.13 13.14
C VAL A 130 -11.96 7.00 11.70
N PHE A 131 -11.04 7.24 10.76
CA PHE A 131 -11.33 7.24 9.34
C PHE A 131 -11.23 5.83 8.74
N ASN A 132 -11.94 5.64 7.62
CA ASN A 132 -11.65 4.53 6.74
C ASN A 132 -10.65 4.97 5.68
N THR A 133 -9.53 4.26 5.56
CA THR A 133 -8.63 4.42 4.41
C THR A 133 -9.21 3.75 3.16
N PRO A 134 -8.91 4.27 1.95
CA PRO A 134 -9.07 3.48 0.74
C PRO A 134 -8.06 2.34 0.79
N ASN A 135 -8.50 1.12 0.51
CA ASN A 135 -7.62 -0.04 0.44
C ASN A 135 -7.13 -0.24 -1.00
N ILE A 136 -5.82 -0.34 -1.20
CA ILE A 136 -5.26 -0.70 -2.51
C ILE A 136 -5.27 -2.23 -2.60
N ASP A 137 -6.23 -2.80 -3.32
CA ASP A 137 -6.41 -4.24 -3.42
C ASP A 137 -5.32 -4.87 -4.28
N SER A 138 -4.99 -4.28 -5.43
CA SER A 138 -3.90 -4.73 -6.29
C SER A 138 -3.44 -3.70 -7.33
N ILE A 139 -2.21 -3.88 -7.81
CA ILE A 139 -1.63 -3.18 -8.96
C ILE A 139 -1.21 -4.24 -9.98
N VAL A 140 -1.87 -4.26 -11.13
CA VAL A 140 -1.67 -5.26 -12.19
C VAL A 140 -1.06 -4.59 -13.41
N VAL A 141 0.04 -5.15 -13.91
CA VAL A 141 0.69 -4.72 -15.14
C VAL A 141 0.27 -5.66 -16.26
N PHE A 142 -0.13 -5.11 -17.40
CA PHE A 142 -0.52 -5.87 -18.59
C PHE A 142 0.24 -5.37 -19.83
N PRO A 143 0.85 -6.26 -20.63
CA PRO A 143 1.01 -7.69 -20.35
C PRO A 143 1.90 -7.95 -19.12
N GLY A 144 1.78 -9.11 -18.49
CA GLY A 144 2.47 -9.40 -17.22
C GLY A 144 4.00 -9.51 -17.32
N ASN A 145 4.53 -9.70 -18.53
CA ASN A 145 5.96 -9.69 -18.86
C ASN A 145 6.16 -8.83 -20.11
N PRO A 146 6.07 -7.50 -19.99
CA PRO A 146 6.09 -6.63 -21.16
C PRO A 146 7.45 -6.65 -21.85
N THR A 147 7.41 -6.61 -23.17
CA THR A 147 8.56 -6.33 -24.01
C THR A 147 8.55 -4.86 -24.46
N CYS A 148 9.65 -4.34 -24.98
CA CYS A 148 9.71 -2.96 -25.50
C CYS A 148 8.80 -2.71 -26.72
N GLU A 149 8.25 -3.77 -27.33
CA GLU A 149 7.28 -3.67 -28.42
C GLU A 149 5.82 -3.67 -27.93
N ASP A 150 5.58 -4.03 -26.67
CA ASP A 150 4.24 -4.08 -26.10
C ASP A 150 3.79 -2.69 -25.62
N ASP A 151 2.50 -2.39 -25.78
CA ASP A 151 1.86 -1.28 -25.08
C ASP A 151 1.56 -1.70 -23.63
N VAL A 152 2.17 -1.00 -22.68
CA VAL A 152 2.07 -1.30 -21.25
C VAL A 152 0.87 -0.58 -20.65
N HIS A 153 -0.04 -1.38 -20.10
CA HIS A 153 -1.18 -0.91 -19.31
C HIS A 153 -1.00 -1.26 -17.84
N ILE A 154 -1.47 -0.40 -16.94
CA ILE A 154 -1.54 -0.67 -15.50
C ILE A 154 -2.97 -0.51 -15.04
N ALA A 155 -3.48 -1.53 -14.35
CA ALA A 155 -4.75 -1.48 -13.64
C ALA A 155 -4.52 -1.35 -12.13
N PHE A 156 -5.18 -0.36 -11.52
CA PHE A 156 -5.20 -0.12 -10.08
C PHE A 156 -6.57 -0.50 -9.55
N HIS A 157 -6.61 -1.47 -8.64
CA HIS A 157 -7.83 -1.91 -7.97
C HIS A 157 -7.85 -1.34 -6.55
N VAL A 158 -8.87 -0.55 -6.25
CA VAL A 158 -9.04 0.12 -4.96
C VAL A 158 -10.41 -0.17 -4.40
N SER A 159 -10.51 -0.43 -3.10
CA SER A 159 -11.79 -0.58 -2.42
C SER A 159 -11.97 0.44 -1.29
N THR A 160 -13.20 0.90 -1.11
CA THR A 160 -13.63 1.78 -0.01
C THR A 160 -14.75 1.10 0.77
N VAL A 161 -14.78 1.24 2.11
CA VAL A 161 -15.80 0.55 2.93
C VAL A 161 -17.19 1.21 2.91
N GLN A 162 -17.36 2.27 2.12
CA GLN A 162 -18.64 2.91 1.90
C GLN A 162 -18.82 3.18 0.41
N ALA A 163 -20.09 3.35 0.02
CA ALA A 163 -20.46 3.91 -1.27
C ALA A 163 -19.69 5.20 -1.52
N GLY A 164 -19.17 5.34 -2.74
CA GLY A 164 -18.33 6.47 -3.08
C GLY A 164 -18.27 6.74 -4.57
N LYS A 165 -17.54 7.78 -4.94
CA LYS A 165 -17.29 8.16 -6.33
C LYS A 165 -15.80 8.38 -6.55
N ARG A 166 -15.27 7.90 -7.68
CA ARG A 166 -13.95 8.33 -8.16
C ARG A 166 -14.02 9.79 -8.59
N ILE A 167 -13.28 10.66 -7.92
CA ILE A 167 -13.21 12.09 -8.22
C ILE A 167 -12.23 12.35 -9.35
N SER A 168 -11.00 11.87 -9.20
CA SER A 168 -9.91 12.10 -10.14
C SER A 168 -8.93 10.94 -10.13
N PHE A 169 -8.22 10.81 -11.25
CA PHE A 169 -7.12 9.87 -11.39
C PHE A 169 -6.06 10.55 -12.27
N SER A 170 -4.81 10.52 -11.85
CA SER A 170 -3.69 11.07 -12.61
C SER A 170 -2.46 10.18 -12.51
N HIS A 171 -1.57 10.28 -13.49
CA HIS A 171 -0.29 9.60 -13.48
C HIS A 171 0.78 10.45 -14.17
N SER A 172 2.03 10.16 -13.85
CA SER A 172 3.21 10.72 -14.53
C SER A 172 4.32 9.68 -14.59
N VAL A 173 5.18 9.80 -15.60
CA VAL A 173 6.37 8.97 -15.77
C VAL A 173 7.59 9.88 -15.69
N THR A 174 8.53 9.59 -14.81
CA THR A 174 9.78 10.34 -14.65
C THR A 174 10.94 9.37 -14.52
N GLY A 175 11.71 9.22 -15.59
CA GLY A 175 12.72 8.16 -15.71
C GLY A 175 12.06 6.79 -15.57
N ASN A 176 12.53 6.01 -14.59
CA ASN A 176 12.04 4.65 -14.31
C ASN A 176 10.96 4.61 -13.22
N THR A 177 10.48 5.75 -12.75
CA THR A 177 9.41 5.82 -11.74
C THR A 177 8.10 6.26 -12.40
N ILE A 178 7.06 5.46 -12.20
CA ILE A 178 5.68 5.77 -12.56
C ILE A 178 4.97 6.17 -11.28
N THR A 179 4.51 7.42 -11.20
CA THR A 179 3.73 7.88 -10.05
C THR A 179 2.27 7.99 -10.48
N ALA A 180 1.37 7.41 -9.69
CA ALA A 180 -0.07 7.48 -9.91
C ALA A 180 -0.80 7.92 -8.65
N HIS A 181 -1.85 8.70 -8.85
CA HIS A 181 -2.70 9.24 -7.78
C HIS A 181 -4.16 8.98 -8.15
N GLY A 182 -4.88 8.27 -7.28
CA GLY A 182 -6.32 8.08 -7.39
C GLY A 182 -7.01 8.79 -6.23
N CYS A 183 -8.12 9.48 -6.49
CA CYS A 183 -8.89 10.15 -5.44
C CYS A 183 -10.34 9.69 -5.45
N TYR A 184 -10.80 9.24 -4.27
CA TYR A 184 -12.10 8.63 -4.08
C TYR A 184 -12.85 9.39 -2.99
N ALA A 185 -14.07 9.84 -3.28
CA ALA A 185 -14.96 10.46 -2.30
C ALA A 185 -15.86 9.40 -1.68
N LEU A 186 -16.16 9.55 -0.39
CA LEU A 186 -17.31 8.89 0.23
C LEU A 186 -18.58 9.66 -0.17
N THR A 187 -19.66 8.97 -0.53
CA THR A 187 -20.97 9.61 -0.62
C THR A 187 -21.56 9.71 0.79
N ASP A 188 -22.22 10.83 1.07
CA ASP A 188 -22.81 11.24 2.34
C ASP A 188 -23.93 10.33 2.89
N SER A 189 -24.21 9.19 2.25
CA SER A 189 -25.13 8.19 2.78
C SER A 189 -24.48 7.49 3.99
N SER A 190 -24.64 8.10 5.16
CA SER A 190 -24.07 7.74 6.46
C SER A 190 -24.35 6.32 6.95
N ASP A 191 -25.15 5.53 6.23
CA ASP A 191 -25.65 4.24 6.71
C ASP A 191 -25.33 3.04 5.78
N SER A 192 -24.66 3.28 4.65
CA SER A 192 -24.36 2.20 3.69
C SER A 192 -22.90 1.74 3.79
N ARG A 193 -22.66 0.67 4.56
CA ARG A 193 -21.37 -0.06 4.63
C ARG A 193 -21.14 -0.95 3.39
N VAL A 194 -21.51 -0.45 2.21
CA VAL A 194 -21.31 -1.18 0.96
C VAL A 194 -19.87 -0.99 0.52
N LEU A 195 -19.11 -2.09 0.50
CA LEU A 195 -17.79 -2.13 -0.10
C LEU A 195 -17.91 -1.71 -1.58
N THR A 196 -17.28 -0.60 -1.94
CA THR A 196 -17.24 -0.13 -3.33
C THR A 196 -15.86 -0.37 -3.90
N GLN A 197 -15.80 -0.94 -5.10
CA GLN A 197 -14.56 -1.25 -5.79
C GLN A 197 -14.41 -0.35 -7.01
N TYR A 198 -13.20 0.16 -7.21
CA TYR A 198 -12.79 0.96 -8.35
C TYR A 198 -11.69 0.23 -9.11
N SER A 199 -11.75 0.34 -10.43
CA SER A 199 -10.71 -0.14 -11.33
C SER A 199 -10.29 1.00 -12.24
N ASP A 200 -9.09 1.51 -12.03
CA ASP A 200 -8.51 2.59 -12.82
C ASP A 200 -7.41 2.03 -13.71
N THR A 201 -7.50 2.31 -15.01
CA THR A 201 -6.51 1.82 -15.99
C THR A 201 -5.75 2.97 -16.61
N VAL A 202 -4.43 2.84 -16.69
CA VAL A 202 -3.53 3.75 -17.37
C VAL A 202 -2.88 3.05 -18.54
N ASN A 203 -2.82 3.71 -19.70
CA ASN A 203 -1.97 3.30 -20.80
C ASN A 203 -0.67 4.11 -20.74
N LEU A 204 0.46 3.44 -20.52
CA LEU A 204 1.79 4.05 -20.54
C LEU A 204 2.44 4.03 -21.93
N GLY A 205 1.84 3.30 -22.89
CA GLY A 205 2.40 3.03 -24.20
C GLY A 205 3.63 2.12 -24.11
N ARG A 206 4.53 2.27 -25.08
CA ARG A 206 5.78 1.51 -25.14
C ARG A 206 6.82 2.08 -24.18
N LEU A 207 7.45 1.19 -23.41
CA LEU A 207 8.47 1.53 -22.44
C LEU A 207 9.84 0.96 -22.85
N SER A 208 10.92 1.60 -22.40
CA SER A 208 12.29 1.12 -22.66
C SER A 208 12.60 -0.16 -21.87
N ASP A 209 13.53 -0.98 -22.38
CA ASP A 209 14.04 -2.19 -21.68
C ASP A 209 14.77 -1.79 -20.39
N THR A 210 14.04 -1.78 -19.28
CA THR A 210 14.54 -1.48 -17.94
C THR A 210 13.55 -1.91 -16.86
N ALA A 211 13.96 -1.79 -15.60
CA ALA A 211 13.10 -1.99 -14.45
C ALA A 211 12.35 -0.68 -14.10
N TYR A 212 11.06 -0.80 -13.80
CA TYR A 212 10.20 0.30 -13.41
C TYR A 212 9.60 0.11 -12.01
N ASP A 213 9.48 1.22 -11.30
CA ASP A 213 8.80 1.31 -10.00
C ASP A 213 7.49 2.06 -10.14
N ILE A 214 6.38 1.40 -9.85
CA ILE A 214 5.06 2.03 -9.76
C ILE A 214 4.85 2.46 -8.31
N LYS A 215 4.63 3.76 -8.09
CA LYS A 215 4.27 4.35 -6.79
C LYS A 215 2.84 4.86 -6.89
N PHE A 216 1.91 4.18 -6.23
CA PHE A 216 0.50 4.55 -6.23
C PHE A 216 0.10 5.11 -4.87
N THR A 217 -0.61 6.24 -4.88
CA THR A 217 -1.28 6.78 -3.69
C THR A 217 -2.77 6.90 -3.96
N ALA A 218 -3.57 6.17 -3.18
CA ALA A 218 -5.02 6.29 -3.17
C ALA A 218 -5.43 7.26 -2.05
N TYR A 219 -6.04 8.38 -2.41
CA TYR A 219 -6.54 9.40 -1.49
C TYR A 219 -8.03 9.22 -1.23
N LEU A 220 -8.44 9.54 -0.02
CA LEU A 220 -9.84 9.78 0.32
C LEU A 220 -10.12 11.28 0.34
N GLY A 221 -11.00 11.73 -0.54
CA GLY A 221 -11.51 13.11 -0.55
C GLY A 221 -12.58 13.31 0.52
N GLY A 222 -12.53 14.45 1.21
CA GLY A 222 -13.57 14.86 2.16
C GLY A 222 -14.80 15.48 1.51
N ASP A 223 -14.68 15.87 0.25
CA ASP A 223 -15.79 16.36 -0.56
C ASP A 223 -16.00 15.48 -1.81
N THR A 224 -17.21 15.51 -2.37
CA THR A 224 -17.62 14.61 -3.48
C THR A 224 -17.22 15.10 -4.88
N SER A 225 -16.57 16.26 -4.97
CA SER A 225 -16.39 17.00 -6.23
C SER A 225 -14.94 17.35 -6.57
N THR A 226 -14.07 17.45 -5.58
CA THR A 226 -12.67 17.84 -5.70
C THR A 226 -11.80 17.00 -4.78
N CYS A 227 -10.54 16.81 -5.16
CA CYS A 227 -9.55 16.17 -4.29
C CYS A 227 -8.78 17.19 -3.44
N SER A 228 -9.36 18.36 -3.18
CA SER A 228 -8.67 19.46 -2.50
C SER A 228 -8.55 19.23 -0.99
N SER A 229 -9.51 18.51 -0.41
CA SER A 229 -9.57 18.16 1.01
C SER A 229 -9.22 16.68 1.21
N GLN A 230 -7.94 16.33 1.05
CA GLN A 230 -7.48 14.96 1.31
C GLN A 230 -7.57 14.67 2.81
N ILE A 231 -8.47 13.77 3.19
CA ILE A 231 -8.63 13.33 4.57
C ILE A 231 -7.55 12.31 4.91
N ASP A 232 -7.29 11.40 3.97
CA ASP A 232 -6.47 10.23 4.22
C ASP A 232 -5.85 9.68 2.93
N SER A 233 -4.84 8.81 3.07
CA SER A 233 -4.25 8.12 1.93
C SER A 233 -3.65 6.76 2.29
N THR A 234 -3.71 5.83 1.34
CA THR A 234 -2.92 4.60 1.36
C THR A 234 -1.93 4.60 0.19
N LYS A 235 -0.74 4.05 0.41
CA LYS A 235 0.34 3.99 -0.59
C LYS A 235 0.71 2.53 -0.87
N ALA A 236 1.01 2.23 -2.12
CA ALA A 236 1.53 0.93 -2.54
C ALA A 236 2.60 1.09 -3.62
N THR A 237 3.52 0.13 -3.65
CA THR A 237 4.58 0.07 -4.66
C THR A 237 4.55 -1.26 -5.40
N LYS A 238 4.78 -1.23 -6.72
CA LYS A 238 4.89 -2.44 -7.55
C LYS A 238 6.08 -2.31 -8.49
N HIS A 239 6.90 -3.36 -8.52
CA HIS A 239 8.05 -3.46 -9.42
C HIS A 239 7.70 -4.33 -10.62
N PHE A 240 8.14 -3.93 -11.82
CA PHE A 240 8.12 -4.77 -13.01
C PHE A 240 9.29 -4.45 -13.94
N THR A 241 9.59 -5.34 -14.88
CA THR A 241 10.65 -5.16 -15.87
C THR A 241 10.06 -5.25 -17.27
N VAL A 242 10.45 -4.33 -18.13
CA VAL A 242 10.25 -4.42 -19.56
C VAL A 242 11.53 -5.01 -20.15
N LYS A 243 11.42 -5.97 -21.06
CA LYS A 243 12.60 -6.60 -21.70
C LYS A 243 12.63 -6.29 -23.19
N GLN A 244 13.80 -6.26 -23.81
CA GLN A 244 13.84 -6.47 -25.26
C GLN A 244 13.17 -7.82 -25.57
N PRO A 245 12.38 -7.93 -26.67
CA PRO A 245 11.95 -9.23 -27.12
C PRO A 245 13.20 -10.09 -27.26
N ASP A 246 13.21 -11.26 -26.60
CA ASP A 246 14.29 -12.22 -26.77
C ASP A 246 14.42 -12.45 -28.28
N ASN A 247 15.55 -12.01 -28.86
CA ASN A 247 15.84 -12.21 -30.28
C ASN A 247 15.40 -13.62 -30.64
N VAL A 248 14.65 -13.78 -31.74
CA VAL A 248 14.27 -15.09 -32.29
C VAL A 248 15.50 -15.95 -32.16
N ARG A 249 15.50 -16.85 -31.17
CA ARG A 249 16.69 -17.59 -30.78
C ARG A 249 17.12 -18.25 -32.07
N SER A 250 18.20 -17.76 -32.68
CA SER A 250 18.66 -18.34 -33.93
C SER A 250 18.77 -19.81 -33.60
N VAL A 251 17.92 -20.62 -34.24
CA VAL A 251 17.95 -22.05 -34.01
C VAL A 251 19.34 -22.39 -34.49
N GLN A 252 20.28 -22.55 -33.54
CA GLN A 252 21.60 -23.06 -33.81
C GLN A 252 21.30 -24.39 -34.44
N LEU A 253 21.37 -24.43 -35.77
CA LEU A 253 21.06 -25.57 -36.59
C LEU A 253 22.02 -26.65 -36.10
N ALA A 254 21.52 -27.51 -35.23
CA ALA A 254 22.30 -28.57 -34.65
C ALA A 254 22.67 -29.53 -35.80
N GLY A 255 23.84 -29.29 -36.36
CA GLY A 255 24.72 -30.22 -37.08
C GLY A 255 24.25 -30.83 -38.40
N ASN A 256 22.96 -30.79 -38.74
CA ASN A 256 22.42 -31.55 -39.87
C ASN A 256 22.49 -30.76 -41.18
N ALA A 257 23.59 -30.93 -41.91
CA ALA A 257 23.73 -30.39 -43.26
C ALA A 257 22.94 -31.25 -44.26
N ILE A 258 22.03 -30.62 -45.00
CA ILE A 258 21.24 -31.22 -46.08
C ILE A 258 21.98 -30.99 -47.39
N TYR A 259 22.33 -32.06 -48.13
CA TYR A 259 23.06 -31.96 -49.39
C TYR A 259 22.71 -33.08 -50.38
N PRO A 260 22.74 -32.82 -51.70
CA PRO A 260 22.87 -31.49 -52.29
C PRO A 260 21.64 -30.62 -51.98
N ASN A 261 21.82 -29.31 -52.03
CA ASN A 261 20.74 -28.33 -51.96
C ASN A 261 21.12 -27.12 -52.82
N PRO A 262 20.50 -26.90 -53.99
CA PRO A 262 19.33 -27.60 -54.53
C PRO A 262 19.52 -29.11 -54.77
N ALA A 263 18.43 -29.87 -54.67
CA ALA A 263 18.41 -31.31 -54.85
C ALA A 263 17.62 -31.70 -56.12
N GLY A 264 18.16 -32.64 -56.88
CA GLY A 264 17.46 -33.34 -57.96
C GLY A 264 16.47 -34.34 -57.38
N ASN A 265 16.67 -35.64 -57.60
CA ASN A 265 15.70 -36.66 -57.16
C ASN A 265 15.92 -37.19 -55.74
N SER A 266 17.04 -36.85 -55.09
CA SER A 266 17.33 -37.31 -53.74
C SER A 266 18.21 -36.32 -52.98
N PHE A 267 18.22 -36.42 -51.66
CA PHE A 267 19.12 -35.68 -50.78
C PHE A 267 19.66 -36.54 -49.65
N SER A 268 20.71 -36.07 -48.98
CA SER A 268 21.38 -36.71 -47.85
C SER A 268 21.43 -35.75 -46.66
N ILE A 269 21.54 -36.32 -45.45
CA ILE A 269 21.63 -35.54 -44.20
C ILE A 269 22.92 -35.93 -43.46
N ARG A 270 23.89 -35.01 -43.36
CA ARG A 270 25.11 -35.20 -42.57
C ARG A 270 24.77 -35.18 -41.08
N ASN A 271 25.53 -35.92 -40.27
CA ASN A 271 25.46 -35.92 -38.80
C ASN A 271 24.14 -36.38 -38.15
N ALA A 272 23.12 -36.73 -38.95
CA ALA A 272 21.95 -37.41 -38.42
C ALA A 272 22.27 -38.88 -38.04
N GLY A 273 21.82 -39.34 -36.87
CA GLY A 273 22.00 -40.74 -36.44
C GLY A 273 21.35 -41.74 -37.39
N LYS A 274 21.83 -43.01 -37.40
CA LYS A 274 21.35 -44.06 -38.34
C LYS A 274 19.82 -44.28 -38.30
N ASN A 275 19.17 -43.99 -37.18
CA ASN A 275 17.72 -44.17 -36.99
C ASN A 275 16.98 -42.83 -36.89
N ALA A 276 17.52 -41.76 -37.46
CA ALA A 276 16.85 -40.47 -37.44
C ALA A 276 15.54 -40.54 -38.24
N LEU A 277 14.43 -40.08 -37.65
CA LEU A 277 13.18 -39.89 -38.38
C LEU A 277 13.29 -38.59 -39.19
N VAL A 278 13.03 -38.68 -40.49
CA VAL A 278 13.04 -37.56 -41.42
C VAL A 278 11.63 -37.32 -41.93
N ALA A 279 11.16 -36.10 -41.82
CA ALA A 279 9.86 -35.69 -42.32
C ALA A 279 10.02 -34.39 -43.13
N VAL A 280 9.49 -34.38 -44.36
CA VAL A 280 9.55 -33.25 -45.29
C VAL A 280 8.19 -32.59 -45.33
N TYR A 281 8.17 -31.27 -45.16
CA TYR A 281 6.98 -30.45 -45.12
C TYR A 281 7.03 -29.36 -46.21
N THR A 282 5.88 -29.00 -46.76
CA THR A 282 5.74 -27.81 -47.60
C THR A 282 5.95 -26.52 -46.80
N ILE A 283 6.03 -25.38 -47.50
CA ILE A 283 6.06 -24.04 -46.85
C ILE A 283 4.80 -23.73 -46.03
N THR A 284 3.68 -24.40 -46.30
CA THR A 284 2.42 -24.27 -45.54
C THR A 284 2.33 -25.26 -44.37
N GLY A 285 3.35 -26.09 -44.16
CA GLY A 285 3.39 -27.08 -43.07
C GLY A 285 2.70 -28.40 -43.36
N GLN A 286 2.33 -28.70 -44.62
CA GLN A 286 1.78 -30.00 -44.99
C GLN A 286 2.89 -31.05 -45.07
N LEU A 287 2.72 -32.19 -44.40
CA LEU A 287 3.63 -33.33 -44.50
C LEU A 287 3.50 -33.99 -45.88
N VAL A 288 4.62 -34.09 -46.62
CA VAL A 288 4.65 -34.68 -47.97
C VAL A 288 5.50 -35.95 -48.07
N LEU A 289 6.44 -36.14 -47.13
CA LEU A 289 7.26 -37.33 -47.05
C LEU A 289 7.62 -37.60 -45.59
N GLN A 290 7.58 -38.86 -45.16
CA GLN A 290 8.11 -39.28 -43.87
C GLN A 290 8.83 -40.61 -44.03
N THR A 291 10.07 -40.69 -43.56
CA THR A 291 10.91 -41.88 -43.65
C THR A 291 11.95 -41.92 -42.55
N TYR A 292 12.59 -43.06 -42.34
CA TYR A 292 13.81 -43.13 -41.53
C TYR A 292 15.03 -42.82 -42.39
N LYS A 293 16.08 -42.27 -41.78
CA LYS A 293 17.31 -41.90 -42.49
C LYS A 293 17.90 -43.11 -43.21
N THR A 294 18.02 -42.96 -44.52
CA THR A 294 18.82 -43.81 -45.41
C THR A 294 20.07 -43.06 -45.87
N ALA A 295 20.93 -43.70 -46.67
CA ALA A 295 22.07 -43.02 -47.29
C ALA A 295 21.62 -41.86 -48.21
N GLN A 296 20.52 -42.07 -48.94
CA GLN A 296 19.85 -41.06 -49.76
C GLN A 296 18.33 -41.18 -49.58
N ILE A 297 17.68 -40.04 -49.39
CA ILE A 297 16.24 -39.91 -49.25
C ILE A 297 15.68 -39.50 -50.61
N ASP A 298 14.86 -40.36 -51.21
CA ASP A 298 14.21 -40.13 -52.49
C ASP A 298 13.08 -39.10 -52.36
N ILE A 299 13.12 -38.08 -53.21
CA ILE A 299 12.14 -37.00 -53.34
C ILE A 299 11.68 -36.82 -54.80
N SER A 300 11.87 -37.84 -55.65
CA SER A 300 11.51 -37.82 -57.07
C SER A 300 10.02 -37.52 -57.32
N GLN A 301 9.16 -37.89 -56.37
CA GLN A 301 7.70 -37.67 -56.44
C GLN A 301 7.28 -36.27 -55.99
N LEU A 302 8.20 -35.48 -55.41
CA LEU A 302 7.90 -34.13 -54.96
C LEU A 302 8.06 -33.12 -56.11
N PRO A 303 7.09 -32.21 -56.33
CA PRO A 303 7.25 -31.10 -57.27
C PRO A 303 8.43 -30.19 -56.91
N GLY A 304 9.00 -29.50 -57.91
CA GLY A 304 10.00 -28.45 -57.70
C GLY A 304 9.50 -27.37 -56.73
N GLY A 305 10.35 -26.92 -55.81
CA GLY A 305 9.94 -25.96 -54.78
C GLY A 305 10.79 -25.97 -53.50
N VAL A 306 10.33 -25.22 -52.50
CA VAL A 306 10.97 -25.11 -51.18
C VAL A 306 10.25 -25.96 -50.15
N TYR A 307 11.02 -26.70 -49.36
CA TYR A 307 10.54 -27.59 -48.32
C TYR A 307 11.32 -27.39 -47.01
N TYR A 308 10.68 -27.77 -45.90
CA TYR A 308 11.30 -27.89 -44.59
C TYR A 308 11.51 -29.35 -44.23
N VAL A 309 12.74 -29.73 -43.93
CA VAL A 309 13.11 -31.09 -43.52
C VAL A 309 13.29 -31.10 -42.01
N HIS A 310 12.39 -31.79 -41.32
CA HIS A 310 12.51 -32.09 -39.90
C HIS A 310 13.29 -33.39 -39.72
N VAL A 311 14.30 -33.36 -38.87
CA VAL A 311 15.12 -34.52 -38.50
C VAL A 311 15.03 -34.70 -37.00
N LEU A 312 14.52 -35.85 -36.55
CA LEU A 312 14.47 -36.24 -35.15
C LEU A 312 15.49 -37.36 -34.92
N ALA A 313 16.56 -37.05 -34.19
CA ALA A 313 17.62 -38.00 -33.86
C ALA A 313 17.96 -37.88 -32.37
N ASN A 314 18.02 -39.01 -31.65
CA ASN A 314 18.35 -39.05 -30.21
C ASN A 314 17.52 -38.07 -29.37
N GLY A 315 16.22 -37.95 -29.67
CA GLY A 315 15.31 -37.02 -28.99
C GLY A 315 15.48 -35.53 -29.36
N THR A 316 16.46 -35.19 -30.20
CA THR A 316 16.69 -33.81 -30.64
C THR A 316 16.09 -33.59 -32.03
N ARG A 317 15.31 -32.52 -32.18
CA ARG A 317 14.72 -32.11 -33.45
C ARG A 317 15.54 -30.97 -34.07
N SER A 318 15.92 -31.12 -35.33
CA SER A 318 16.49 -30.06 -36.15
C SER A 318 15.64 -29.82 -37.40
N ILE A 319 15.65 -28.61 -37.92
CA ILE A 319 14.90 -28.21 -39.12
C ILE A 319 15.89 -27.65 -40.13
N GLY A 320 15.88 -28.14 -41.37
CA GLY A 320 16.68 -27.59 -42.46
C GLY A 320 15.83 -27.24 -43.67
N LYS A 321 16.25 -26.24 -44.45
CA LYS A 321 15.61 -25.89 -45.73
C LYS A 321 16.14 -26.77 -46.85
N LEU A 322 15.26 -27.26 -47.70
CA LEU A 322 15.57 -28.01 -48.92
C LEU A 322 14.93 -27.31 -50.12
N THR A 323 15.68 -27.13 -51.20
CA THR A 323 15.18 -26.65 -52.49
C THR A 323 15.22 -27.82 -53.46
N LYS A 324 14.07 -28.22 -54.01
CA LYS A 324 13.93 -29.23 -55.07
C LYS A 324 13.93 -28.53 -56.42
N GLU A 325 14.76 -29.01 -57.34
CA GLU A 325 14.76 -28.59 -58.76
C GLU A 325 13.54 -29.10 -59.53
#